data_AF-A0A357FU24-F1
#
_entry.id   AF-A0A357FU24-F1
#
_cell.length_a   1.000
_cell.length_b   1.000
_cell.length_c   1.000
_cell.angle_alpha   90.00
_cell.angle_beta   90.00
_cell.angle_gamma   90.00
#
_symmetry.space_group_name_H-M   'P 1'
#
loop_
_entity.id
_entity.type
_entity.pdbx_description
1 polymer ?
#
loop_
_entity_poly.entity_id
_entity_poly.type
_entity_poly.pdbx_seq_one_letter_code
_entity_poly.pdbx_strand_id
1 'polypeptide(L)' 'KALSAAVAAIEKDFGEEGRVLIRYSGTEPKLRLLVEGKDKKRVVDGLKDLEKAACCDLDVIAR' A
#
# COMPACT_ATOMS: atom_id res chain seq x y z
N LYS A 1 -7.20 -5.11 10.54
CA LYS A 1 -7.54 -4.91 9.12
C LYS A 1 -6.29 -5.22 8.29
N ALA A 2 -6.43 -5.99 7.22
CA ALA A 2 -5.29 -6.53 6.46
C ALA A 2 -4.35 -5.42 5.95
N LEU A 3 -4.92 -4.29 5.49
CA LEU A 3 -4.16 -3.15 4.96
C LEU A 3 -3.23 -2.54 5.99
N SER A 4 -3.72 -2.27 7.20
CA SER A 4 -2.90 -1.68 8.27
C SER A 4 -1.77 -2.61 8.71
N ALA A 5 -1.99 -3.93 8.70
CA ALA A 5 -0.95 -4.91 9.00
C ALA A 5 0.13 -4.95 7.89
N ALA A 6 -0.27 -4.89 6.63
CA ALA A 6 0.66 -4.82 5.49
C ALA A 6 1.52 -3.55 5.53
N VAL A 7 0.92 -2.38 5.83
CA VAL A 7 1.67 -1.12 6.01
C VAL A 7 2.75 -1.28 7.07
N ALA A 8 2.37 -1.75 8.28
CA ALA A 8 3.32 -1.89 9.38
C ALA A 8 4.45 -2.89 9.07
N ALA A 9 4.14 -3.96 8.32
CA ALA A 9 5.13 -4.93 7.88
C ALA A 9 6.14 -4.31 6.89
N ILE A 10 5.67 -3.53 5.92
CA ILE A 10 6.52 -2.85 4.94
C ILE A 10 7.36 -1.77 5.60
N GLU A 11 6.76 -0.93 6.46
CA GLU A 11 7.50 0.10 7.21
C GLU A 11 8.61 -0.51 8.08
N LYS A 12 8.31 -1.63 8.75
CA LYS A 12 9.31 -2.35 9.55
C LYS A 12 10.42 -2.94 8.68
N ASP A 13 10.08 -3.53 7.53
CA ASP A 13 11.04 -4.17 6.65
C ASP A 13 11.98 -3.14 6.00
N PHE A 14 11.46 -1.99 5.61
CA PHE A 14 12.23 -0.95 4.92
C PHE A 14 12.93 0.03 5.87
N GLY A 15 12.48 0.11 7.12
CA GLY A 15 13.06 0.98 8.14
C GLY A 15 12.97 2.47 7.75
N GLU A 16 13.98 3.23 8.14
CA GLU A 16 14.03 4.69 7.89
C GLU A 16 14.20 5.07 6.41
N GLU A 17 14.60 4.11 5.58
CA GLU A 17 14.90 4.33 4.17
C GLU A 17 13.74 3.99 3.23
N GLY A 18 12.61 3.54 3.80
CA GLY A 18 11.37 3.29 3.06
C GLY A 18 10.27 4.25 3.43
N ARG A 19 9.32 4.41 2.52
CA ARG A 19 8.09 5.18 2.76
C ARG A 19 6.91 4.45 2.16
N VAL A 20 5.81 4.43 2.91
CA VAL A 20 4.52 3.94 2.43
C VAL A 20 3.55 5.11 2.50
N LEU A 21 2.85 5.37 1.40
CA LEU A 21 1.82 6.41 1.35
C LEU A 21 0.55 5.85 0.71
N ILE A 22 -0.55 5.98 1.43
CA ILE A 22 -1.88 5.52 1.01
C ILE A 22 -2.81 6.71 1.07
N ARG A 23 -3.52 6.97 -0.02
CA ARG A 23 -4.55 8.00 -0.05
C ARG A 23 -5.62 7.72 -1.08
N TYR A 24 -6.83 8.18 -0.81
CA TYR A 24 -7.85 8.29 -1.84
C TYR A 24 -7.53 9.43 -2.80
N SER A 25 -7.90 9.24 -4.06
CA SER A 25 -7.92 10.31 -5.04
C SER A 25 -9.07 11.28 -4.75
N GLY A 26 -8.78 12.59 -4.79
CA GLY A 26 -9.81 13.63 -4.62
C GLY A 26 -10.61 13.93 -5.88
N THR A 27 -10.14 13.49 -7.06
CA THR A 27 -10.73 13.82 -8.37
C THR A 27 -11.17 12.59 -9.16
N GLU A 28 -10.90 11.39 -8.65
CA GLU A 28 -11.19 10.13 -9.34
C GLU A 28 -11.61 9.08 -8.29
N PRO A 29 -12.43 8.07 -8.64
CA PRO A 29 -12.78 6.98 -7.73
C PRO A 29 -11.62 5.95 -7.67
N LYS A 30 -10.47 6.36 -7.14
CA LYS A 30 -9.24 5.54 -7.09
C LYS A 30 -8.58 5.61 -5.72
N LEU A 31 -8.08 4.47 -5.24
CA LEU A 31 -7.12 4.40 -4.14
C LEU A 31 -5.70 4.48 -4.74
N ARG A 32 -4.85 5.34 -4.18
CA ARG A 32 -3.44 5.48 -4.58
C ARG A 32 -2.54 4.87 -3.52
N LEU A 33 -1.66 3.99 -3.96
CA LEU A 33 -0.66 3.30 -3.16
C LEU A 33 0.73 3.71 -3.66
N LEU A 34 1.63 4.02 -2.74
CA LEU A 34 3.04 4.31 -3.02
C LEU A 34 3.89 3.55 -2.01
N VAL A 35 4.92 2.88 -2.51
CA VAL A 35 5.99 2.27 -1.73
C VAL A 35 7.32 2.75 -2.30
N GLU A 36 8.18 3.31 -1.47
CA GLU A 36 9.52 3.78 -1.81
C GLU A 36 10.56 2.99 -1.02
N GLY A 37 11.71 2.73 -1.62
CA GLY A 37 12.83 2.03 -1.01
C GLY A 37 13.99 1.84 -1.98
N LYS A 38 15.17 1.47 -1.46
CA LYS A 38 16.40 1.31 -2.26
C LYS A 38 16.39 0.08 -3.17
N ASP A 39 15.81 -1.01 -2.69
CA ASP A 39 15.74 -2.27 -3.45
C ASP A 39 14.46 -2.32 -4.28
N LYS A 40 14.63 -2.26 -5.60
CA LYS A 40 13.52 -2.27 -6.55
C LYS A 40 12.65 -3.52 -6.45
N LYS A 41 13.24 -4.69 -6.18
CA LYS A 41 12.50 -5.94 -6.04
C LYS A 41 11.63 -5.90 -4.79
N ARG A 42 12.20 -5.48 -3.66
CA ARG A 42 11.45 -5.32 -2.41
C ARG A 42 10.32 -4.30 -2.55
N VAL A 43 10.56 -3.17 -3.23
CA VAL A 43 9.51 -2.17 -3.52
C VAL A 43 8.34 -2.79 -4.30
N VAL A 44 8.64 -3.55 -5.35
CA VAL A 44 7.61 -4.21 -6.17
C VAL A 44 6.83 -5.25 -5.37
N ASP A 45 7.52 -6.05 -4.56
CA ASP A 45 6.90 -7.08 -3.73
C ASP A 45 6.01 -6.43 -2.64
N GLY A 46 6.51 -5.41 -1.94
CA GLY A 46 5.74 -4.65 -0.96
C GLY A 46 4.52 -3.96 -1.57
N LEU A 47 4.62 -3.41 -2.79
CA LEU A 47 3.48 -2.81 -3.47
C LEU A 47 2.37 -3.85 -3.77
N LYS A 48 2.75 -5.06 -4.20
CA LYS A 48 1.80 -6.15 -4.46
C LYS A 48 1.11 -6.62 -3.19
N ASP A 49 1.87 -6.77 -2.10
CA ASP A 49 1.31 -7.16 -0.80
C ASP A 49 0.31 -6.10 -0.31
N LEU A 50 0.65 -4.83 -0.49
CA LEU A 50 -0.20 -3.72 -0.10
C LEU A 50 -1.48 -3.64 -0.95
N GLU A 51 -1.38 -3.84 -2.27
CA GLU A 51 -2.52 -3.92 -3.18
C GLU A 51 -3.48 -5.05 -2.76
N LYS A 52 -2.95 -6.25 -2.53
CA LYS A 52 -3.76 -7.40 -2.10
C LYS A 52 -4.46 -7.13 -0.78
N ALA A 53 -3.75 -6.57 0.19
CA ALA A 53 -4.30 -6.23 1.50
C ALA A 53 -5.38 -5.14 1.41
N ALA A 54 -5.20 -4.15 0.53
CA ALA A 54 -6.20 -3.13 0.25
C ALA A 54 -7.46 -3.76 -0.35
N CYS A 55 -7.33 -4.60 -1.37
CA CYS A 55 -8.45 -5.29 -2.00
C CYS A 55 -9.23 -6.18 -1.02
N CYS A 56 -8.56 -6.81 -0.05
CA CYS A 56 -9.24 -7.60 0.98
C CYS A 56 -10.10 -6.76 1.94
N ASP A 57 -9.71 -5.51 2.21
CA ASP A 57 -10.40 -4.64 3.16
C ASP A 57 -11.37 -3.64 2.49
N LEU A 58 -11.26 -3.45 1.17
CA LEU A 58 -12.04 -2.46 0.41
C LEU A 58 -13.44 -2.96 0.09
N ASP A 59 -14.44 -2.18 0.52
CA ASP A 59 -15.82 -2.30 0.03
C ASP A 59 -16.01 -1.38 -1.18
N VAL A 60 -16.02 -1.96 -2.38
CA VAL A 60 -16.27 -1.22 -3.62
C VAL A 60 -17.77 -1.10 -3.85
N ILE A 61 -18.33 0.08 -3.56
CA ILE A 61 -19.74 0.38 -3.75
C ILE A 61 -19.93 1.03 -5.12
N ALA A 62 -20.60 0.34 -6.04
CA ALA A 62 -21.12 0.93 -7.26
C ALA A 62 -22.61 1.30 -7.05
N ARG A 63 -23.01 2.48 -7.51
CA ARG A 63 -24.42 2.88 -7.60
C ARG A 63 -24.90 2.73 -9.03
#